data_AF-A0A2Z6IDY0-F1
#
_entry.id   AF-A0A2Z6IDY0-F1
#
_cell.length_a   1.000
_cell.length_b   1.000
_cell.length_c   1.000
_cell.angle_alpha   90.00
_cell.angle_beta   90.00
_cell.angle_gamma   90.00
#
_symmetry.space_group_name_H-M   'P 1'
#
loop_
_entity.id
_entity.type
_entity.pdbx_description
1 polymer ?
#
loop_
_entity_poly.entity_id
_entity_poly.type
_entity_poly.pdbx_seq_one_letter_code
_entity_poly.pdbx_strand_id
1 'polypeptide(L)'
;MSAPITVEDLLRDPEPALLPVYVHDAAVLSALGNDLTTLLRRLADPTPFSDADDDGAEVPLGAFPLDPEVEARKDFEAFAGDWSHEDRLIASTRSWRSAYGMLKPLAAQLTKKEKLEAGLVFGCSTSGVGETIDRLGEFTPWPAVATLDPGRPARLLADALGLSGPAYVVSTACTSGAKAVAEAARLLQIGRTTVMLAGGLDTLNPLTREGFSALGARSAKRARPFEAAREGLHLGEGGAFFLMSSNPKRCVASSGDAAPPDEQWASVRLSGWGETSDAHHISAPHPEGEGAKRAMLRALETAGVTADDIDYIHLHGTATRQNDSAEAKAVRDAGLQNAPASSIKRAVGHTLAGAGALGAAVAYGLLRDPAMPLPLAFRGDEAPDPDITQLNWVREPVARARRNVLVNAFAFGGSNASLLFSHTYLTAPCDARGLLPQSGPMRLIDEGVSYSEAGAESLMTVESDNLLLDLDTGRFPASGLMEVMAQTIGIFAGINARRAGLEPKIGLLLGSRRITLRASDYPVETKFKTTAEKSFVSDEGLWQFACRSEALLPGETEYRPAADAVLTVFDAPEGYFEGFRR
;
A
#
# COMPACT_ATOMS: atom_id res chain seq x y z
N MET A 1 -15.82 22.81 13.86
CA MET A 1 -15.91 23.94 12.91
C MET A 1 -14.51 24.42 12.64
N SER A 2 -13.94 24.10 11.47
CA SER A 2 -12.63 24.61 11.07
C SER A 2 -12.71 26.11 10.81
N ALA A 3 -11.68 26.86 11.18
CA ALA A 3 -11.60 28.30 10.95
C ALA A 3 -11.77 28.65 9.45
N PRO A 4 -12.34 29.83 9.11
CA PRO A 4 -12.49 30.28 7.73
C PRO A 4 -11.12 30.47 7.08
N ILE A 5 -10.97 29.93 5.87
CA ILE A 5 -9.77 30.08 5.03
C ILE A 5 -9.62 31.56 4.66
N THR A 6 -8.47 32.14 4.95
CA THR A 6 -8.16 33.55 4.66
C THR A 6 -7.60 33.73 3.25
N VAL A 7 -7.59 34.97 2.76
CA VAL A 7 -6.96 35.30 1.47
C VAL A 7 -5.44 35.05 1.52
N GLU A 8 -4.80 35.20 2.69
CA GLU A 8 -3.41 34.77 2.88
C GLU A 8 -3.19 33.26 2.71
N ASP A 9 -4.16 32.41 3.08
CA ASP A 9 -4.08 30.95 2.91
C ASP A 9 -4.16 30.54 1.42
N LEU A 10 -4.84 31.33 0.60
CA LEU A 10 -4.96 31.14 -0.85
C LEU A 10 -3.75 31.67 -1.64
N LEU A 11 -3.01 32.60 -1.04
CA LEU A 11 -1.83 33.26 -1.64
C LEU A 11 -0.50 32.68 -1.17
N ARG A 12 -0.52 31.83 -0.14
CA ARG A 12 0.66 31.05 0.24
C ARG A 12 0.95 30.08 -0.90
N ASP A 13 2.17 30.12 -1.44
CA ASP A 13 2.64 29.04 -2.32
C ASP A 13 2.32 27.72 -1.60
N PRO A 14 1.61 26.77 -2.23
CA PRO A 14 1.36 25.49 -1.60
C PRO A 14 2.73 24.95 -1.19
N GLU A 15 2.90 24.65 0.11
CA GLU A 15 4.04 23.89 0.58
C GLU A 15 4.25 22.76 -0.45
N PRO A 16 5.44 22.62 -1.05
CA PRO A 16 5.63 21.67 -2.12
C PRO A 16 5.16 20.31 -1.61
N ALA A 17 4.04 19.84 -2.15
CA ALA A 17 3.41 18.62 -1.67
C ALA A 17 4.45 17.50 -1.79
N LEU A 18 4.93 17.00 -0.65
CA LEU A 18 5.95 15.96 -0.61
C LEU A 18 5.52 14.82 -1.52
N LEU A 19 6.42 14.35 -2.39
CA LEU A 19 6.06 13.35 -3.38
C LEU A 19 5.53 12.09 -2.67
N PRO A 20 4.38 11.54 -3.11
CA PRO A 20 3.86 10.31 -2.54
C PRO A 20 4.86 9.16 -2.74
N VAL A 21 5.00 8.28 -1.75
CA VAL A 21 5.91 7.14 -1.81
C VAL A 21 5.11 5.85 -1.95
N TYR A 22 5.33 5.13 -3.05
CA TYR A 22 4.66 3.89 -3.40
C TYR A 22 5.59 2.70 -3.22
N VAL A 23 5.03 1.57 -2.81
CA VAL A 23 5.73 0.28 -2.72
C VAL A 23 5.19 -0.62 -3.82
N HIS A 24 6.05 -0.96 -4.78
CA HIS A 24 5.71 -1.76 -5.96
C HIS A 24 5.86 -3.25 -5.72
N ASP A 25 6.91 -3.64 -5.00
CA ASP A 25 7.17 -5.04 -4.69
C ASP A 25 8.02 -5.21 -3.44
N ALA A 26 8.03 -6.42 -2.88
CA ALA A 26 8.80 -6.77 -1.71
C ALA A 26 9.38 -8.18 -1.79
N ALA A 27 10.65 -8.33 -1.40
CA ALA A 27 11.31 -9.60 -1.19
C ALA A 27 11.45 -9.86 0.31
N VAL A 28 11.18 -11.09 0.76
CA VAL A 28 11.30 -11.48 2.17
C VAL A 28 12.22 -12.68 2.34
N LEU A 29 12.81 -12.79 3.52
CA LEU A 29 13.59 -13.95 3.93
C LEU A 29 13.47 -14.12 5.44
N SER A 30 13.07 -15.31 5.90
CA SER A 30 12.86 -15.60 7.32
C SER A 30 12.91 -17.11 7.59
N ALA A 31 12.86 -17.50 8.87
CA ALA A 31 12.71 -18.90 9.29
C ALA A 31 11.50 -19.61 8.66
N LEU A 32 10.48 -18.88 8.21
CA LEU A 32 9.30 -19.43 7.55
C LEU A 32 9.42 -19.52 6.02
N GLY A 33 10.56 -19.11 5.45
CA GLY A 33 10.84 -19.11 4.01
C GLY A 33 11.01 -17.70 3.42
N ASN A 34 11.05 -17.64 2.09
CA ASN A 34 11.25 -16.42 1.29
C ASN A 34 10.03 -15.99 0.45
N ASP A 35 8.88 -16.64 0.64
CA ASP A 35 7.63 -16.27 -0.02
C ASP A 35 6.72 -15.51 0.95
N LEU A 36 6.33 -14.28 0.58
CA LEU A 36 5.53 -13.39 1.42
C LEU A 36 4.13 -13.98 1.69
N THR A 37 3.54 -14.64 0.70
CA THR A 37 2.20 -15.25 0.83
C THR A 37 2.24 -16.39 1.86
N THR A 38 3.23 -17.27 1.76
CA THR A 38 3.46 -18.38 2.68
C THR A 38 3.78 -17.89 4.08
N LEU A 39 4.61 -16.84 4.20
CA LEU A 39 4.91 -16.19 5.48
C LEU A 39 3.61 -15.74 6.16
N LEU A 40 2.76 -14.96 5.47
CA LEU A 40 1.50 -14.46 6.04
C LEU A 40 0.54 -15.58 6.46
N ARG A 41 0.38 -16.60 5.62
CA ARG A 41 -0.48 -17.76 5.96
C ARG A 41 0.03 -18.50 7.20
N ARG A 42 1.34 -18.76 7.27
CA ARG A 42 1.95 -19.42 8.44
C ARG A 42 1.84 -18.59 9.70
N LEU A 43 1.93 -17.26 9.60
CA LEU A 43 1.75 -16.35 10.74
C LEU A 43 0.33 -16.34 11.30
N ALA A 44 -0.67 -16.64 10.46
CA ALA A 44 -2.07 -16.73 10.86
C ALA A 44 -2.54 -18.14 11.27
N ASP A 45 -1.73 -19.17 10.99
CA ASP A 45 -2.03 -20.56 11.37
C ASP A 45 -2.14 -20.70 12.91
N PRO A 46 -3.18 -21.31 13.49
CA PRO A 46 -3.27 -21.50 14.94
C PRO A 46 -2.33 -22.60 15.48
N THR A 47 -1.73 -23.41 14.61
CA THR A 47 -0.85 -24.53 15.00
C THR A 47 0.38 -24.00 15.73
N PRO A 48 0.71 -24.51 16.93
CA PRO A 48 1.93 -24.11 17.64
C PRO A 48 3.18 -24.38 16.79
N PHE A 49 4.17 -23.48 16.86
CA PHE A 49 5.47 -23.73 16.25
C PHE A 49 6.20 -24.80 17.07
N SER A 50 6.79 -25.79 16.41
CA SER A 50 7.65 -26.78 17.07
C SER A 50 8.84 -26.06 17.71
N ASP A 51 9.17 -26.35 18.96
CA ASP A 51 10.41 -25.87 19.59
C ASP A 51 11.65 -26.68 19.16
N ALA A 52 11.45 -27.70 18.32
CA ALA A 52 12.49 -28.50 17.70
C ALA A 52 12.48 -28.38 16.16
N ASP A 53 13.64 -28.54 15.52
CA ASP A 53 13.78 -28.57 14.07
C ASP A 53 13.37 -29.95 13.52
N ASP A 54 13.48 -30.13 12.21
CA ASP A 54 13.12 -31.39 11.54
C ASP A 54 13.97 -32.59 12.04
N ASP A 55 15.14 -32.33 12.63
CA ASP A 55 16.05 -33.33 13.22
C ASP A 55 15.82 -33.53 14.73
N GLY A 56 14.84 -32.83 15.31
CA GLY A 56 14.51 -32.92 16.73
C GLY A 56 15.46 -32.16 17.65
N ALA A 57 16.38 -31.36 17.11
CA ALA A 57 17.21 -30.47 17.92
C ALA A 57 16.38 -29.27 18.35
N GLU A 58 16.52 -28.84 19.61
CA GLU A 58 15.90 -27.59 20.05
C GLU A 58 16.36 -26.47 19.10
N VAL A 59 15.40 -25.66 18.60
CA VAL A 59 15.69 -24.50 17.74
C VAL A 59 15.55 -23.25 18.59
N PRO A 60 16.56 -22.89 19.40
CA PRO A 60 16.55 -21.62 20.12
C PRO A 60 16.76 -20.43 19.17
N LEU A 61 16.89 -20.65 17.85
CA LEU A 61 17.18 -19.64 16.85
C LEU A 61 16.29 -19.76 15.61
N GLY A 62 15.72 -18.64 15.15
CA GLY A 62 15.01 -18.58 13.87
C GLY A 62 15.97 -18.50 12.70
N ALA A 63 16.59 -19.61 12.31
CA ALA A 63 17.43 -19.70 11.11
C ALA A 63 16.56 -19.92 9.85
N PHE A 64 16.89 -19.29 8.72
CA PHE A 64 16.13 -19.46 7.49
C PHE A 64 16.61 -20.65 6.65
N PRO A 65 15.71 -21.54 6.17
CA PRO A 65 16.07 -22.78 5.48
C PRO A 65 16.23 -22.59 3.97
N LEU A 66 17.04 -21.61 3.55
CA LEU A 66 17.36 -21.37 2.15
C LEU A 66 18.85 -21.10 2.02
N ASP A 67 19.43 -21.58 0.92
CA ASP A 67 20.81 -21.30 0.55
C ASP A 67 20.86 -20.24 -0.57
N PRO A 68 20.68 -18.94 -0.25
CA PRO A 68 20.97 -17.87 -1.19
C PRO A 68 22.46 -17.81 -1.57
N GLU A 69 23.36 -18.59 -0.94
CA GLU A 69 24.74 -18.74 -1.41
C GLU A 69 24.83 -19.54 -2.71
N VAL A 70 23.92 -20.50 -2.96
CA VAL A 70 23.88 -21.30 -4.18
C VAL A 70 23.44 -20.47 -5.39
N GLU A 71 22.50 -19.52 -5.23
CA GLU A 71 22.13 -18.59 -6.30
C GLU A 71 23.19 -17.48 -6.51
N ALA A 72 23.78 -16.94 -5.44
CA ALA A 72 24.81 -15.91 -5.55
C ALA A 72 26.15 -16.43 -6.10
N ARG A 73 26.50 -17.70 -5.88
CA ARG A 73 27.81 -18.28 -6.29
C ARG A 73 28.06 -18.21 -7.79
N LYS A 74 27.03 -18.39 -8.62
CA LYS A 74 27.19 -18.44 -10.09
C LYS A 74 27.33 -17.06 -10.73
N ASP A 75 26.79 -16.02 -10.10
CA ASP A 75 26.89 -14.65 -10.61
C ASP A 75 28.14 -13.92 -10.11
N PHE A 76 28.64 -14.28 -8.92
CA PHE A 76 29.70 -13.54 -8.23
C PHE A 76 30.96 -13.35 -9.10
N GLU A 77 31.39 -14.40 -9.79
CA GLU A 77 32.55 -14.35 -10.68
C GLU A 77 32.33 -13.42 -11.90
N ALA A 78 31.08 -13.16 -12.29
CA ALA A 78 30.74 -12.35 -13.46
C ALA A 78 30.90 -10.83 -13.22
N PHE A 79 30.85 -10.34 -11.98
CA PHE A 79 30.94 -8.91 -11.66
C PHE A 79 32.06 -8.54 -10.68
N ALA A 80 32.63 -9.49 -9.94
CA ALA A 80 33.67 -9.22 -8.95
C ALA A 80 35.11 -9.16 -9.52
N GLY A 81 35.27 -9.25 -10.84
CA GLY A 81 36.57 -9.32 -11.53
C GLY A 81 37.53 -8.17 -11.18
N ASP A 82 37.00 -6.95 -11.06
CA ASP A 82 37.76 -5.75 -10.74
C ASP A 82 37.73 -5.35 -9.25
N TRP A 83 37.03 -6.12 -8.41
CA TRP A 83 36.90 -5.83 -6.98
C TRP A 83 38.16 -6.18 -6.21
N SER A 84 38.45 -5.37 -5.18
CA SER A 84 39.56 -5.61 -4.26
C SER A 84 39.40 -6.93 -3.49
N HIS A 85 40.47 -7.42 -2.89
CA HIS A 85 40.40 -8.64 -2.06
C HIS A 85 39.42 -8.45 -0.89
N GLU A 86 39.42 -7.26 -0.31
CA GLU A 86 38.59 -6.83 0.80
C GLU A 86 37.09 -6.82 0.42
N ASP A 87 36.77 -6.29 -0.75
CA ASP A 87 35.38 -6.24 -1.23
C ASP A 87 34.85 -7.64 -1.55
N ARG A 88 35.70 -8.50 -2.12
CA ARG A 88 35.37 -9.91 -2.34
C ARG A 88 35.13 -10.65 -1.03
N LEU A 89 35.86 -10.31 0.03
CA LEU A 89 35.65 -10.89 1.35
C LEU A 89 34.28 -10.50 1.92
N ILE A 90 33.90 -9.22 1.86
CA ILE A 90 32.58 -8.74 2.31
C ILE A 90 31.46 -9.40 1.51
N ALA A 91 31.59 -9.45 0.19
CA ALA A 91 30.57 -10.03 -0.68
C ALA A 91 30.52 -11.56 -0.64
N SER A 92 31.52 -12.19 -0.02
CA SER A 92 31.50 -13.61 0.30
C SER A 92 30.79 -13.96 1.61
N THR A 93 30.34 -12.96 2.38
CA THR A 93 29.58 -13.18 3.62
C THR A 93 28.14 -13.61 3.32
N ARG A 94 27.56 -14.42 4.21
CA ARG A 94 26.18 -14.89 4.10
C ARG A 94 25.20 -13.74 4.13
N SER A 95 25.43 -12.72 4.96
CA SER A 95 24.61 -11.52 5.01
C SER A 95 24.55 -10.81 3.66
N TRP A 96 25.71 -10.59 3.02
CA TRP A 96 25.76 -9.92 1.73
C TRP A 96 25.10 -10.76 0.61
N ARG A 97 25.43 -12.05 0.53
CA ARG A 97 24.86 -12.97 -0.47
C ARG A 97 23.34 -13.09 -0.37
N SER A 98 22.85 -13.17 0.85
CA SER A 98 21.41 -13.20 1.13
C SER A 98 20.73 -11.89 0.70
N ALA A 99 21.34 -10.73 1.01
CA ALA A 99 20.82 -9.44 0.55
C ALA A 99 20.84 -9.33 -0.99
N TYR A 100 21.92 -9.75 -1.64
CA TYR A 100 22.01 -9.78 -3.10
C TYR A 100 20.92 -10.66 -3.72
N GLY A 101 20.73 -11.88 -3.22
CA GLY A 101 19.68 -12.79 -3.69
C GLY A 101 18.27 -12.21 -3.55
N MET A 102 17.98 -11.45 -2.49
CA MET A 102 16.69 -10.78 -2.30
C MET A 102 16.53 -9.54 -3.20
N LEU A 103 17.59 -8.76 -3.40
CA LEU A 103 17.56 -7.52 -4.18
C LEU A 103 17.60 -7.77 -5.69
N LYS A 104 18.25 -8.84 -6.14
CA LYS A 104 18.38 -9.20 -7.56
C LYS A 104 17.02 -9.25 -8.29
N PRO A 105 15.98 -9.98 -7.82
CA PRO A 105 14.69 -10.00 -8.50
C PRO A 105 13.97 -8.64 -8.47
N LEU A 106 14.15 -7.82 -7.43
CA LEU A 106 13.61 -6.46 -7.38
C LEU A 106 14.31 -5.54 -8.40
N ALA A 107 15.65 -5.61 -8.47
CA ALA A 107 16.46 -4.83 -9.40
C ALA A 107 16.25 -5.26 -10.87
N ALA A 108 15.87 -6.52 -11.11
CA ALA A 108 15.54 -7.02 -12.44
C ALA A 108 14.28 -6.37 -13.03
N GLN A 109 13.39 -5.83 -12.19
CA GLN A 109 12.19 -5.10 -12.62
C GLN A 109 12.52 -3.69 -13.13
N LEU A 110 13.71 -3.16 -12.83
CA LEU A 110 14.14 -1.83 -13.23
C LEU A 110 14.55 -1.78 -14.70
N THR A 111 14.09 -0.76 -15.42
CA THR A 111 14.61 -0.44 -16.75
C THR A 111 16.08 0.01 -16.67
N LYS A 112 16.80 -0.04 -17.81
CA LYS A 112 18.18 0.48 -17.88
C LYS A 112 18.30 1.93 -17.40
N LYS A 113 17.28 2.76 -17.70
CA LYS A 113 17.23 4.16 -17.25
C LYS A 113 17.04 4.25 -15.74
N GLU A 114 16.09 3.51 -15.18
CA GLU A 114 15.83 3.51 -13.73
C GLU A 114 17.05 3.03 -12.95
N LYS A 115 17.81 2.04 -13.45
CA LYS A 115 19.05 1.60 -12.80
C LYS A 115 20.09 2.72 -12.62
N LEU A 116 20.17 3.67 -13.57
CA LEU A 116 21.11 4.79 -13.49
C LEU A 116 20.73 5.84 -12.44
N GLU A 117 19.50 5.83 -11.92
CA GLU A 117 19.03 6.76 -10.90
C GLU A 117 18.64 6.07 -9.58
N ALA A 118 18.37 4.77 -9.62
CA ALA A 118 17.91 3.99 -8.48
C ALA A 118 18.98 3.94 -7.38
N GLY A 119 18.56 4.24 -6.16
CA GLY A 119 19.40 4.11 -4.96
C GLY A 119 19.12 2.85 -4.15
N LEU A 120 19.96 2.60 -3.16
CA LEU A 120 19.86 1.51 -2.19
C LEU A 120 20.11 2.04 -0.77
N VAL A 121 19.13 1.91 0.13
CA VAL A 121 19.35 2.09 1.57
C VAL A 121 19.23 0.73 2.26
N PHE A 122 20.33 0.26 2.84
CA PHE A 122 20.41 -1.05 3.46
C PHE A 122 20.48 -0.95 4.98
N GLY A 123 19.47 -1.44 5.69
CA GLY A 123 19.48 -1.60 7.13
C GLY A 123 20.24 -2.86 7.55
N CYS A 124 21.42 -2.70 8.16
CA CYS A 124 22.26 -3.81 8.62
C CYS A 124 22.97 -3.42 9.91
N SER A 125 23.10 -4.37 10.86
CA SER A 125 23.81 -4.12 12.11
C SER A 125 25.04 -5.02 12.28
N THR A 126 25.09 -6.14 11.57
CA THR A 126 26.16 -7.14 11.71
C THR A 126 27.18 -7.12 10.57
N SER A 127 26.78 -6.71 9.36
CA SER A 127 27.62 -6.62 8.16
C SER A 127 28.48 -7.85 7.87
N GLY A 128 28.05 -9.05 8.31
CA GLY A 128 28.83 -10.29 8.16
C GLY A 128 30.13 -10.34 8.98
N VAL A 129 30.30 -9.45 9.97
CA VAL A 129 31.54 -9.26 10.74
C VAL A 129 32.12 -10.56 11.31
N GLY A 130 31.27 -11.47 11.80
CA GLY A 130 31.73 -12.75 12.35
C GLY A 130 32.44 -13.62 11.31
N GLU A 131 31.86 -13.76 10.13
CA GLU A 131 32.45 -14.54 9.04
C GLU A 131 33.69 -13.86 8.46
N THR A 132 33.70 -12.53 8.41
CA THR A 132 34.87 -11.75 8.01
C THR A 132 36.02 -11.98 8.99
N ILE A 133 35.77 -11.94 10.30
CA ILE A 133 36.78 -12.22 11.33
C ILE A 133 37.32 -13.65 11.21
N ASP A 134 36.45 -14.65 11.10
CA ASP A 134 36.86 -16.06 10.98
C ASP A 134 37.77 -16.31 9.77
N ARG A 135 37.51 -15.60 8.67
CA ARG A 135 38.29 -15.71 7.42
C ARG A 135 39.59 -14.90 7.43
N LEU A 136 39.69 -13.84 8.24
CA LEU A 136 40.92 -13.06 8.41
C LEU A 136 41.97 -13.80 9.26
N GLY A 137 41.57 -14.74 10.13
CA GLY A 137 42.48 -15.56 10.93
C GLY A 137 43.29 -14.76 11.98
N GLU A 138 44.46 -15.28 12.39
CA GLU A 138 45.32 -14.69 13.45
C GLU A 138 46.37 -13.67 12.94
N PHE A 139 46.36 -13.25 11.66
CA PHE A 139 47.47 -12.44 11.08
C PHE A 139 47.07 -11.10 10.41
N THR A 140 47.63 -10.01 10.99
CA THR A 140 48.17 -8.75 10.38
C THR A 140 47.27 -7.61 9.85
N PRO A 141 47.85 -6.40 9.65
CA PRO A 141 47.84 -5.20 10.50
C PRO A 141 46.55 -4.35 10.37
N TRP A 142 46.52 -3.17 10.99
CA TRP A 142 45.42 -2.16 10.96
C TRP A 142 44.70 -1.95 9.59
N PRO A 143 45.33 -2.09 8.40
CA PRO A 143 44.61 -2.03 7.12
C PRO A 143 43.47 -3.05 6.95
N ALA A 144 43.54 -4.23 7.60
CA ALA A 144 42.50 -5.25 7.52
C ALA A 144 41.20 -4.86 8.25
N VAL A 145 41.25 -3.95 9.22
CA VAL A 145 40.05 -3.44 9.92
C VAL A 145 39.17 -2.59 8.99
N ALA A 146 39.75 -1.99 7.94
CA ALA A 146 38.99 -1.28 6.92
C ALA A 146 38.06 -2.19 6.09
N THR A 147 38.23 -3.52 6.19
CA THR A 147 37.32 -4.53 5.61
C THR A 147 36.07 -4.76 6.46
N LEU A 148 36.05 -4.28 7.70
CA LEU A 148 34.92 -4.33 8.62
C LEU A 148 34.05 -3.07 8.52
N ASP A 149 34.23 -2.25 7.48
CA ASP A 149 33.42 -1.06 7.25
C ASP A 149 31.95 -1.46 7.08
N PRO A 150 31.07 -1.12 8.05
CA PRO A 150 29.69 -1.52 8.01
C PRO A 150 28.91 -0.88 6.84
N GLY A 151 29.45 0.15 6.19
CA GLY A 151 28.86 0.84 5.04
C GLY A 151 29.16 0.19 3.69
N ARG A 152 30.29 -0.51 3.55
CA ARG A 152 30.70 -1.15 2.28
C ARG A 152 29.67 -2.09 1.65
N PRO A 153 28.92 -2.92 2.41
CA PRO A 153 27.95 -3.84 1.83
C PRO A 153 26.95 -3.19 0.86
N ALA A 154 26.42 -2.02 1.19
CA ALA A 154 25.44 -1.32 0.33
C ALA A 154 26.04 -0.88 -1.01
N ARG A 155 27.28 -0.37 -0.99
CA ARG A 155 27.98 0.03 -2.22
C ARG A 155 28.22 -1.16 -3.14
N LEU A 156 28.70 -2.27 -2.59
CA LEU A 156 28.95 -3.49 -3.36
C LEU A 156 27.66 -4.09 -3.93
N LEU A 157 26.56 -4.05 -3.17
CA LEU A 157 25.25 -4.46 -3.67
C LEU A 157 24.80 -3.56 -4.84
N ALA A 158 24.93 -2.24 -4.70
CA ALA A 158 24.59 -1.30 -5.77
C ALA A 158 25.41 -1.57 -7.05
N ASP A 159 26.73 -1.76 -6.92
CA ASP A 159 27.61 -2.08 -8.04
C ASP A 159 27.23 -3.40 -8.72
N ALA A 160 26.96 -4.46 -7.94
CA ALA A 160 26.55 -5.77 -8.47
C ALA A 160 25.18 -5.73 -9.18
N LEU A 161 24.26 -4.86 -8.74
CA LEU A 161 22.92 -4.72 -9.31
C LEU A 161 22.87 -3.71 -10.48
N GLY A 162 23.96 -2.96 -10.70
CA GLY A 162 24.09 -1.91 -11.71
C GLY A 162 23.38 -0.61 -11.34
N LEU A 163 23.26 -0.31 -10.04
CA LEU A 163 22.59 0.88 -9.52
C LEU A 163 23.58 2.04 -9.39
N SER A 164 23.19 3.23 -9.87
CA SER A 164 24.07 4.42 -9.83
C SER A 164 23.57 5.54 -8.91
N GLY A 165 22.43 5.36 -8.23
CA GLY A 165 21.92 6.29 -7.22
C GLY A 165 22.61 6.19 -5.85
N PRO A 166 22.10 6.90 -4.82
CA PRO A 166 22.66 6.85 -3.48
C PRO A 166 22.67 5.42 -2.90
N ALA A 167 23.80 4.96 -2.38
CA ALA A 167 23.95 3.62 -1.82
C ALA A 167 24.68 3.66 -0.47
N TYR A 168 24.00 3.34 0.63
CA TYR A 168 24.60 3.35 1.98
C TYR A 168 23.83 2.49 2.99
N VAL A 169 24.49 2.24 4.13
CA VAL A 169 23.93 1.45 5.23
C VAL A 169 23.39 2.35 6.33
N VAL A 170 22.24 1.97 6.90
CA VAL A 170 21.68 2.52 8.13
C VAL A 170 21.86 1.49 9.25
N SER A 171 22.58 1.86 10.30
CA SER A 171 22.80 1.00 11.48
C SER A 171 22.31 1.69 12.75
N THR A 172 21.15 1.25 13.23
CA THR A 172 20.47 1.72 14.44
C THR A 172 19.90 0.52 15.22
N ALA A 173 20.67 -0.58 15.25
CA ALA A 173 20.27 -1.85 15.83
C ALA A 173 18.93 -2.37 15.25
N CYS A 174 17.96 -2.72 16.09
CA CYS A 174 16.71 -3.35 15.65
C CYS A 174 15.81 -2.46 14.78
N THR A 175 16.09 -1.15 14.72
CA THR A 175 15.35 -0.19 13.86
C THR A 175 15.97 -0.01 12.48
N SER A 176 17.15 -0.57 12.21
CA SER A 176 17.91 -0.34 10.96
C SER A 176 17.07 -0.51 9.69
N GLY A 177 16.35 -1.63 9.53
CA GLY A 177 15.52 -1.87 8.36
C GLY A 177 14.32 -0.93 8.23
N ALA A 178 13.67 -0.57 9.34
CA ALA A 178 12.55 0.39 9.30
C ALA A 178 13.05 1.80 8.95
N LYS A 179 14.18 2.21 9.52
CA LYS A 179 14.79 3.51 9.25
C LYS A 179 15.37 3.59 7.84
N ALA A 180 15.86 2.49 7.28
CA ALA A 180 16.26 2.42 5.88
C ALA A 180 15.07 2.67 4.93
N VAL A 181 13.90 2.10 5.22
CA VAL A 181 12.67 2.35 4.45
C VAL A 181 12.21 3.82 4.58
N ALA A 182 12.22 4.38 5.80
CA ALA A 182 11.90 5.80 6.01
C ALA A 182 12.87 6.73 5.28
N GLU A 183 14.16 6.40 5.28
CA GLU A 183 15.19 7.20 4.63
C GLU A 183 15.07 7.16 3.10
N ALA A 184 14.78 5.99 2.52
CA ALA A 184 14.47 5.89 1.10
C ALA A 184 13.24 6.74 0.73
N ALA A 185 12.22 6.76 1.58
CA ALA A 185 11.05 7.61 1.38
C ALA A 185 11.41 9.11 1.40
N ARG A 186 12.31 9.55 2.29
CA ARG A 186 12.84 10.93 2.28
C ARG A 186 13.54 11.26 0.96
N LEU A 187 14.43 10.39 0.50
CA LEU A 187 15.17 10.58 -0.75
C LEU A 187 14.24 10.69 -1.98
N LEU A 188 13.17 9.88 -2.00
CA LEU A 188 12.11 9.96 -3.01
C LEU A 188 11.32 11.27 -2.89
N GLN A 189 10.92 11.65 -1.67
CA GLN A 189 10.11 12.85 -1.41
C GLN A 189 10.79 14.14 -1.86
N ILE A 190 12.09 14.27 -1.60
CA ILE A 190 12.87 15.45 -1.98
C ILE A 190 13.41 15.38 -3.42
N GLY A 191 13.03 14.34 -4.18
CA GLY A 191 13.41 14.18 -5.59
C GLY A 191 14.91 13.94 -5.82
N ARG A 192 15.67 13.42 -4.84
CA ARG A 192 17.07 13.00 -5.09
C ARG A 192 17.15 11.81 -6.04
N THR A 193 16.10 11.02 -6.08
CA THR A 193 15.92 9.86 -6.94
C THR A 193 14.42 9.60 -7.12
N THR A 194 14.06 8.86 -8.15
CA THR A 194 12.69 8.48 -8.49
C THR A 194 12.37 7.06 -8.07
N VAL A 195 13.39 6.23 -7.82
CA VAL A 195 13.26 4.80 -7.49
C VAL A 195 14.28 4.44 -6.40
N MET A 196 13.85 3.69 -5.40
CA MET A 196 14.70 3.19 -4.32
C MET A 196 14.48 1.72 -4.09
N LEU A 197 15.57 0.99 -3.89
CA LEU A 197 15.56 -0.26 -3.15
C LEU A 197 15.85 0.06 -1.68
N ALA A 198 15.05 -0.46 -0.76
CA ALA A 198 15.24 -0.18 0.66
C ALA A 198 14.78 -1.33 1.52
N GLY A 199 15.38 -1.51 2.69
CA GLY A 199 15.00 -2.59 3.59
C GLY A 199 16.10 -2.91 4.57
N GLY A 200 16.09 -4.12 5.11
CA GLY A 200 17.13 -4.56 6.03
C GLY A 200 17.16 -6.05 6.23
N LEU A 201 18.34 -6.55 6.56
CA LEU A 201 18.66 -7.96 6.74
C LEU A 201 19.84 -8.06 7.71
N ASP A 202 19.77 -9.03 8.60
CA ASP A 202 20.92 -9.51 9.36
C ASP A 202 20.91 -11.05 9.40
N THR A 203 22.10 -11.63 9.48
CA THR A 203 22.31 -13.05 9.71
C THR A 203 22.83 -13.29 11.11
N LEU A 204 22.56 -14.47 11.67
CA LEU A 204 23.06 -14.83 12.98
C LEU A 204 24.55 -15.15 12.92
N ASN A 205 25.28 -14.77 13.96
CA ASN A 205 26.69 -15.10 14.13
C ASN A 205 27.02 -15.25 15.63
N PRO A 206 28.13 -15.95 15.98
CA PRO A 206 28.50 -16.20 17.37
C PRO A 206 28.67 -14.93 18.20
N LEU A 207 29.30 -13.88 17.65
CA LEU A 207 29.53 -12.61 18.35
C LEU A 207 28.21 -11.97 18.79
N THR A 208 27.23 -11.86 17.89
CA THR A 208 25.92 -11.32 18.23
C THR A 208 25.19 -12.20 19.25
N ARG A 209 25.24 -13.54 19.07
CA ARG A 209 24.57 -14.48 19.98
C ARG A 209 25.12 -14.37 21.41
N GLU A 210 26.44 -14.41 21.56
CA GLU A 210 27.07 -14.33 22.88
C GLU A 210 26.99 -12.92 23.47
N GLY A 211 27.00 -11.87 22.66
CA GLY A 211 26.74 -10.51 23.12
C GLY A 211 25.37 -10.37 23.81
N PHE A 212 24.30 -10.89 23.20
CA PHE A 212 22.98 -10.89 23.83
C PHE A 212 22.88 -11.83 25.04
N SER A 213 23.62 -12.95 25.06
CA SER A 213 23.77 -13.80 26.26
C SER A 213 24.39 -13.01 27.41
N ALA A 214 25.49 -12.28 27.16
CA ALA A 214 26.21 -11.51 28.17
C ALA A 214 25.39 -10.34 28.73
N LEU A 215 24.48 -9.78 27.92
CA LEU A 215 23.52 -8.76 28.36
C LEU A 215 22.35 -9.33 29.19
N GLY A 216 22.23 -10.66 29.32
CA GLY A 216 21.09 -11.30 29.99
C GLY A 216 19.76 -11.09 29.27
N ALA A 217 19.78 -10.72 27.99
CA ALA A 217 18.60 -10.37 27.22
C ALA A 217 18.05 -11.54 26.39
N ARG A 218 18.84 -12.61 26.21
CA ARG A 218 18.51 -13.77 25.36
C ARG A 218 17.72 -14.84 26.11
N SER A 219 16.70 -15.38 25.46
CA SER A 219 15.96 -16.58 25.88
C SER A 219 16.54 -17.84 25.22
N ALA A 220 16.49 -18.96 25.93
CA ALA A 220 16.75 -20.29 25.34
C ALA A 220 15.52 -20.87 24.63
N LYS A 221 14.33 -20.30 24.87
CA LYS A 221 13.05 -20.71 24.26
C LYS A 221 12.61 -19.70 23.22
N ARG A 222 11.64 -20.09 22.38
CA ARG A 222 10.97 -19.17 21.43
C ARG A 222 10.43 -17.93 22.13
N ALA A 223 10.38 -16.83 21.39
CA ALA A 223 9.84 -15.58 21.90
C ALA A 223 8.35 -15.77 22.19
N ARG A 224 7.93 -15.27 23.36
CA ARG A 224 6.53 -15.20 23.79
C ARG A 224 6.14 -13.74 24.02
N PRO A 225 6.01 -12.92 22.95
CA PRO A 225 5.78 -11.49 23.10
C PRO A 225 4.51 -11.23 23.90
N PHE A 226 4.60 -10.35 24.87
CA PHE A 226 3.49 -9.90 25.73
C PHE A 226 2.82 -11.00 26.58
N GLU A 227 3.35 -12.23 26.63
CA GLU A 227 2.85 -13.27 27.56
C GLU A 227 3.48 -13.11 28.96
N ALA A 228 2.77 -13.53 30.01
CA ALA A 228 3.30 -13.56 31.38
C ALA A 228 4.59 -14.41 31.49
N ALA A 229 4.65 -15.50 30.71
CA ALA A 229 5.74 -16.47 30.67
C ALA A 229 6.93 -16.04 29.78
N ARG A 230 7.01 -14.78 29.36
CA ARG A 230 8.12 -14.27 28.52
C ARG A 230 9.46 -14.25 29.28
N GLU A 231 10.51 -14.76 28.65
CA GLU A 231 11.83 -14.93 29.26
C GLU A 231 12.94 -14.12 28.55
N GLY A 232 12.66 -13.46 27.42
CA GLY A 232 13.61 -12.64 26.68
C GLY A 232 13.63 -12.88 25.17
N LEU A 233 14.67 -12.39 24.51
CA LEU A 233 14.86 -12.44 23.06
C LEU A 233 15.18 -13.85 22.57
N HIS A 234 14.31 -14.42 21.75
CA HIS A 234 14.65 -15.50 20.82
C HIS A 234 15.26 -14.85 19.56
N LEU A 235 16.55 -15.08 19.30
CA LEU A 235 17.21 -14.46 18.14
C LEU A 235 16.81 -15.17 16.85
N GLY A 236 16.74 -14.40 15.77
CA GLY A 236 16.49 -14.92 14.43
C GLY A 236 17.36 -14.21 13.40
N GLU A 237 17.29 -14.69 12.17
CA GLU A 237 17.89 -14.09 10.99
C GLU A 237 16.84 -13.94 9.90
N GLY A 238 17.09 -12.98 9.01
CA GLY A 238 16.14 -12.65 7.96
C GLY A 238 15.87 -11.16 7.91
N GLY A 239 14.99 -10.80 6.98
CA GLY A 239 14.82 -9.42 6.56
C GLY A 239 13.84 -9.28 5.41
N ALA A 240 13.72 -8.07 4.92
CA ALA A 240 12.95 -7.76 3.73
C ALA A 240 13.57 -6.58 2.98
N PHE A 241 13.33 -6.53 1.68
CA PHE A 241 13.63 -5.39 0.82
C PHE A 241 12.41 -5.02 -0.01
N PHE A 242 12.32 -3.74 -0.36
CA PHE A 242 11.19 -3.14 -1.05
C PHE A 242 11.68 -2.39 -2.28
N LEU A 243 10.91 -2.47 -3.35
CA LEU A 243 11.02 -1.63 -4.51
C LEU A 243 10.05 -0.46 -4.39
N MET A 244 10.59 0.74 -4.19
CA MET A 244 9.84 1.95 -3.87
C MET A 244 10.02 3.02 -4.95
N SER A 245 9.02 3.86 -5.19
CA SER A 245 9.16 5.00 -6.09
C SER A 245 8.22 6.15 -5.73
N SER A 246 8.47 7.32 -6.31
CA SER A 246 7.54 8.45 -6.23
C SER A 246 6.38 8.39 -7.24
N ASN A 247 6.44 7.43 -8.18
CA ASN A 247 5.44 7.25 -9.23
C ASN A 247 4.60 5.98 -8.97
N PRO A 248 3.27 6.08 -8.86
CA PRO A 248 2.41 4.90 -8.64
C PRO A 248 2.42 3.92 -9.80
N LYS A 249 2.78 4.38 -11.00
CA LYS A 249 2.81 3.61 -12.24
C LYS A 249 4.25 3.41 -12.67
N ARG A 250 4.66 2.17 -12.92
CA ARG A 250 5.99 1.85 -13.44
C ARG A 250 5.90 0.85 -14.58
N CYS A 251 6.80 1.03 -15.54
CA CYS A 251 7.03 0.04 -16.59
C CYS A 251 7.95 -1.03 -16.02
N VAL A 252 7.53 -2.30 -16.07
CA VAL A 252 8.41 -3.41 -15.68
C VAL A 252 9.27 -3.81 -16.86
N ALA A 253 10.57 -4.01 -16.63
CA ALA A 253 11.48 -4.50 -17.66
C ALA A 253 10.94 -5.82 -18.26
N SER A 254 10.71 -5.85 -19.58
CA SER A 254 10.20 -7.02 -20.26
C SER A 254 11.22 -8.17 -20.23
N SER A 255 10.75 -9.40 -20.07
CA SER A 255 11.54 -10.60 -20.34
C SER A 255 11.67 -10.80 -21.85
N GLY A 256 12.38 -9.89 -22.54
CA GLY A 256 12.64 -9.94 -23.98
C GLY A 256 12.51 -8.57 -24.66
N ASP A 257 13.36 -8.32 -25.66
CA ASP A 257 13.50 -7.03 -26.37
C ASP A 257 12.29 -6.60 -27.23
N ALA A 258 11.21 -7.40 -27.29
CA ALA A 258 10.13 -7.24 -28.28
C ALA A 258 8.68 -7.17 -27.74
N ALA A 259 8.45 -7.20 -26.43
CA ALA A 259 7.12 -7.00 -25.84
C ALA A 259 6.98 -5.57 -25.30
N PRO A 260 5.83 -4.88 -25.49
CA PRO A 260 5.57 -3.62 -24.80
C PRO A 260 5.64 -3.87 -23.27
N PRO A 261 6.24 -2.96 -22.48
CA PRO A 261 6.39 -3.15 -21.05
C PRO A 261 5.02 -3.22 -20.37
N ASP A 262 4.80 -4.24 -19.53
CA ASP A 262 3.62 -4.32 -18.68
C ASP A 262 3.66 -3.17 -17.67
N GLU A 263 2.61 -2.35 -17.68
CA GLU A 263 2.44 -1.26 -16.73
C GLU A 263 1.88 -1.80 -15.41
N GLN A 264 2.63 -1.64 -14.33
CA GLN A 264 2.20 -2.04 -13.00
C GLN A 264 1.87 -0.82 -12.14
N TRP A 265 0.78 -0.93 -11.39
CA TRP A 265 0.31 0.10 -10.46
C TRP A 265 0.48 -0.39 -9.02
N ALA A 266 1.09 0.43 -8.17
CA ALA A 266 1.34 0.10 -6.77
C ALA A 266 0.12 0.36 -5.87
N SER A 267 -0.55 -0.69 -5.39
CA SER A 267 -1.71 -0.54 -4.50
C SER A 267 -1.37 -0.13 -3.05
N VAL A 268 -0.08 0.00 -2.70
CA VAL A 268 0.37 0.31 -1.34
C VAL A 268 1.29 1.52 -1.33
N ARG A 269 1.08 2.41 -0.35
CA ARG A 269 1.93 3.57 -0.05
C ARG A 269 2.57 3.43 1.31
N LEU A 270 3.80 3.94 1.46
CA LEU A 270 4.29 4.38 2.75
C LEU A 270 3.74 5.79 2.99
N SER A 271 2.67 5.89 3.76
CA SER A 271 1.90 7.12 3.94
C SER A 271 2.47 8.02 5.04
N GLY A 272 3.17 7.45 6.02
CA GLY A 272 3.83 8.24 7.06
C GLY A 272 4.88 7.44 7.82
N TRP A 273 5.75 8.15 8.53
CA TRP A 273 6.72 7.55 9.44
C TRP A 273 7.08 8.51 10.57
N GLY A 274 7.54 7.96 11.68
CA GLY A 274 8.02 8.72 12.81
C GLY A 274 9.24 8.06 13.43
N GLU A 275 10.23 8.87 13.77
CA GLU A 275 11.47 8.41 14.40
C GLU A 275 11.78 9.25 15.63
N THR A 276 12.26 8.61 16.68
CA THR A 276 12.67 9.26 17.92
C THR A 276 13.90 8.56 18.52
N SER A 277 14.53 9.22 19.47
CA SER A 277 15.54 8.66 20.36
C SER A 277 15.15 9.00 21.80
N ASP A 278 15.14 8.01 22.69
CA ASP A 278 14.78 8.21 24.09
C ASP A 278 15.87 8.93 24.88
N ALA A 279 17.14 8.71 24.53
CA ALA A 279 18.31 9.16 25.29
C ALA A 279 18.24 8.83 26.80
N HIS A 280 17.60 7.71 27.15
CA HIS A 280 17.28 7.36 28.54
C HIS A 280 18.31 6.43 29.18
N HIS A 281 18.68 5.35 28.50
CA HIS A 281 19.61 4.34 28.99
C HIS A 281 20.33 3.69 27.81
N ILE A 282 21.52 3.11 28.02
CA ILE A 282 22.31 2.49 26.94
C ILE A 282 21.61 1.29 26.29
N SER A 283 20.76 0.58 27.04
CA SER A 283 20.11 -0.65 26.59
C SER A 283 18.62 -0.75 26.89
N ALA A 284 18.08 0.13 27.75
CA ALA A 284 16.69 0.07 28.17
C ALA A 284 15.86 1.14 27.44
N PRO A 285 14.61 0.84 27.05
CA PRO A 285 13.70 1.86 26.54
C PRO A 285 13.31 2.81 27.68
N HIS A 286 12.75 3.97 27.32
CA HIS A 286 12.08 4.79 28.33
C HIS A 286 10.93 3.98 28.97
N PRO A 287 10.84 3.90 30.32
CA PRO A 287 9.89 3.00 31.02
C PRO A 287 8.41 3.35 30.79
N GLU A 288 8.13 4.59 30.41
CA GLU A 288 6.78 5.05 30.00
C GLU A 288 6.52 4.96 28.49
N GLY A 289 7.47 4.48 27.68
CA GLY A 289 7.29 4.33 26.24
C GLY A 289 7.11 5.65 25.47
N GLU A 290 7.48 6.78 26.07
CA GLU A 290 7.18 8.12 25.58
C GLU A 290 7.82 8.42 24.20
N GLY A 291 9.05 7.94 23.94
CA GLY A 291 9.63 8.06 22.59
C GLY A 291 8.94 7.17 21.55
N ALA A 292 8.54 5.95 21.91
CA ALA A 292 7.76 5.07 21.05
C ALA A 292 6.37 5.67 20.72
N LYS A 293 5.70 6.26 21.72
CA LYS A 293 4.44 6.99 21.53
C LYS A 293 4.61 8.12 20.52
N ARG A 294 5.61 8.98 20.70
CA ARG A 294 5.88 10.08 19.76
C ARG A 294 6.23 9.58 18.35
N ALA A 295 6.92 8.45 18.22
CA ALA A 295 7.20 7.86 16.91
C ALA A 295 5.89 7.46 16.20
N MET A 296 4.97 6.80 16.90
CA MET A 296 3.66 6.44 16.35
C MET A 296 2.82 7.67 15.98
N LEU A 297 2.75 8.67 16.87
CA LEU A 297 1.99 9.91 16.62
C LEU A 297 2.54 10.69 15.42
N ARG A 298 3.86 10.75 15.24
CA ARG A 298 4.48 11.38 14.05
C ARG A 298 4.16 10.63 12.75
N ALA A 299 4.09 9.29 12.80
CA ALA A 299 3.71 8.50 11.64
C ALA A 299 2.25 8.75 11.23
N LEU A 300 1.34 8.82 12.21
CA LEU A 300 -0.07 9.18 12.03
C LEU A 300 -0.22 10.60 11.46
N GLU A 301 0.48 11.57 12.06
CA GLU A 301 0.49 12.98 11.63
C GLU A 301 0.98 13.12 10.19
N THR A 302 2.12 12.51 9.85
CA THR A 302 2.70 12.54 8.48
C THR A 302 1.73 11.97 7.44
N ALA A 303 0.95 10.96 7.83
CA ALA A 303 -0.03 10.33 6.96
C ALA A 303 -1.38 11.04 6.91
N GLY A 304 -1.63 12.00 7.80
CA GLY A 304 -2.92 12.69 7.92
C GLY A 304 -4.06 11.77 8.36
N VAL A 305 -3.79 10.78 9.22
CA VAL A 305 -4.81 9.85 9.77
C VAL A 305 -4.84 9.90 11.30
N THR A 306 -5.93 9.40 11.88
CA THR A 306 -6.13 9.32 13.33
C THR A 306 -5.93 7.90 13.85
N ALA A 307 -5.89 7.73 15.18
CA ALA A 307 -5.74 6.41 15.80
C ALA A 307 -6.90 5.46 15.45
N ASP A 308 -8.12 5.99 15.28
CA ASP A 308 -9.31 5.21 14.91
C ASP A 308 -9.28 4.71 13.46
N ASP A 309 -8.40 5.27 12.62
CA ASP A 309 -8.23 4.85 11.23
C ASP A 309 -7.28 3.65 11.07
N ILE A 310 -6.66 3.17 12.15
CA ILE A 310 -5.67 2.08 12.12
C ILE A 310 -6.33 0.71 12.18
N ASP A 311 -6.13 -0.10 11.14
CA ASP A 311 -6.74 -1.42 11.01
C ASP A 311 -5.93 -2.56 11.64
N TYR A 312 -4.62 -2.36 11.78
CA TYR A 312 -3.71 -3.34 12.36
C TYR A 312 -2.39 -2.69 12.81
N ILE A 313 -1.84 -3.17 13.92
CA ILE A 313 -0.53 -2.78 14.45
C ILE A 313 0.38 -4.01 14.47
N HIS A 314 1.43 -3.98 13.67
CA HIS A 314 2.57 -4.87 13.84
C HIS A 314 3.44 -4.33 14.99
N LEU A 315 3.35 -4.97 16.15
CA LEU A 315 4.12 -4.63 17.35
C LEU A 315 5.59 -5.06 17.21
N HIS A 316 6.47 -4.36 17.91
CA HIS A 316 7.86 -4.77 18.04
C HIS A 316 7.97 -6.05 18.89
N GLY A 317 7.37 -6.11 20.07
CA GLY A 317 7.15 -7.32 20.86
C GLY A 317 8.34 -8.27 20.94
N THR A 318 9.37 -7.88 21.69
CA THR A 318 10.63 -8.61 21.83
C THR A 318 10.59 -9.75 22.84
N ALA A 319 9.47 -9.93 23.54
CA ALA A 319 9.35 -10.88 24.65
C ALA A 319 10.29 -10.56 25.84
N THR A 320 10.79 -9.32 25.91
CA THR A 320 11.53 -8.82 27.07
C THR A 320 10.57 -8.03 27.97
N ARG A 321 10.75 -8.13 29.29
CA ARG A 321 9.83 -7.50 30.25
C ARG A 321 9.72 -5.99 30.05
N GLN A 322 10.85 -5.31 29.85
CA GLN A 322 10.89 -3.85 29.73
C GLN A 322 10.31 -3.34 28.42
N ASN A 323 10.73 -3.88 27.26
CA ASN A 323 10.22 -3.40 25.97
C ASN A 323 8.74 -3.69 25.80
N ASP A 324 8.27 -4.91 26.10
CA ASP A 324 6.86 -5.25 25.88
C ASP A 324 5.95 -4.39 26.77
N SER A 325 6.37 -4.08 28.00
CA SER A 325 5.62 -3.19 28.89
C SER A 325 5.64 -1.74 28.40
N ALA A 326 6.80 -1.22 27.96
CA ALA A 326 6.93 0.13 27.44
C ALA A 326 6.16 0.33 26.12
N GLU A 327 6.20 -0.65 25.22
CA GLU A 327 5.47 -0.63 23.96
C GLU A 327 3.96 -0.66 24.19
N ALA A 328 3.45 -1.53 25.06
CA ALA A 328 2.02 -1.58 25.35
C ALA A 328 1.51 -0.28 25.99
N LYS A 329 2.31 0.34 26.87
CA LYS A 329 2.02 1.68 27.40
C LYS A 329 1.96 2.72 26.29
N ALA A 330 2.96 2.73 25.41
CA ALA A 330 3.03 3.67 24.28
C ALA A 330 1.82 3.55 23.35
N VAL A 331 1.39 2.32 23.02
CA VAL A 331 0.24 2.07 22.14
C VAL A 331 -1.04 2.62 22.78
N ARG A 332 -1.29 2.30 24.05
CA ARG A 332 -2.45 2.82 24.79
C ARG A 332 -2.42 4.34 24.89
N ASP A 333 -1.29 4.93 25.26
CA ASP A 333 -1.19 6.37 25.48
C ASP A 333 -1.18 7.17 24.16
N ALA A 334 -0.99 6.50 23.03
CA ALA A 334 -1.23 7.03 21.68
C ALA A 334 -2.70 6.88 21.21
N GLY A 335 -3.57 6.26 22.00
CA GLY A 335 -4.98 6.01 21.64
C GLY A 335 -5.19 4.83 20.68
N LEU A 336 -4.17 3.98 20.50
CA LEU A 336 -4.14 2.92 19.49
C LEU A 336 -4.56 1.54 20.02
N GLN A 337 -4.94 1.42 21.29
CA GLN A 337 -5.24 0.15 21.96
C GLN A 337 -6.41 -0.64 21.34
N ASN A 338 -7.31 0.03 20.61
CA ASN A 338 -8.47 -0.58 19.97
C ASN A 338 -8.13 -1.23 18.63
N ALA A 339 -7.01 -0.89 18.01
CA ALA A 339 -6.60 -1.48 16.73
C ALA A 339 -6.05 -2.90 16.96
N PRO A 340 -6.46 -3.89 16.15
CA PRO A 340 -5.92 -5.25 16.21
C PRO A 340 -4.38 -5.27 16.18
N ALA A 341 -3.73 -6.03 17.06
CA ALA A 341 -2.28 -5.99 17.19
C ALA A 341 -1.66 -7.37 17.43
N SER A 342 -0.45 -7.58 16.90
CA SER A 342 0.36 -8.78 17.15
C SER A 342 1.86 -8.55 16.88
N SER A 343 2.71 -9.47 17.33
CA SER A 343 4.14 -9.54 16.96
C SER A 343 4.46 -10.88 16.31
N ILE A 344 5.25 -10.85 15.24
CA ILE A 344 5.64 -12.06 14.50
C ILE A 344 6.86 -12.78 15.08
N LYS A 345 7.52 -12.22 16.11
CA LYS A 345 8.82 -12.71 16.60
C LYS A 345 8.77 -14.10 17.22
N ARG A 346 7.59 -14.57 17.63
CA ARG A 346 7.38 -15.98 18.01
C ARG A 346 7.73 -16.96 16.88
N ALA A 347 7.48 -16.56 15.64
CA ALA A 347 7.59 -17.41 14.46
C ALA A 347 8.98 -17.33 13.82
N VAL A 348 9.50 -16.10 13.68
CA VAL A 348 10.73 -15.83 12.91
C VAL A 348 11.93 -15.47 13.78
N GLY A 349 11.74 -15.38 15.10
CA GLY A 349 12.72 -14.80 16.01
C GLY A 349 12.88 -13.30 15.84
N HIS A 350 13.77 -12.73 16.64
CA HIS A 350 14.16 -11.34 16.56
C HIS A 350 15.29 -11.20 15.52
N THR A 351 14.92 -10.81 14.29
CA THR A 351 15.82 -10.73 13.13
C THR A 351 16.71 -9.48 13.08
N LEU A 352 17.06 -8.93 14.25
CA LEU A 352 18.01 -7.81 14.40
C LEU A 352 17.66 -6.62 13.47
N ALA A 353 18.56 -6.17 12.60
CA ALA A 353 18.29 -5.10 11.64
C ALA A 353 17.09 -5.35 10.73
N GLY A 354 16.81 -6.62 10.40
CA GLY A 354 15.71 -7.03 9.54
C GLY A 354 14.34 -7.00 10.23
N ALA A 355 14.27 -6.80 11.55
CA ALA A 355 13.02 -6.89 12.31
C ALA A 355 11.97 -5.87 11.84
N GLY A 356 12.37 -4.61 11.65
CA GLY A 356 11.49 -3.56 11.13
C GLY A 356 11.09 -3.79 9.67
N ALA A 357 12.01 -4.30 8.85
CA ALA A 357 11.75 -4.57 7.44
C ALA A 357 10.77 -5.74 7.25
N LEU A 358 10.91 -6.83 8.01
CA LEU A 358 9.94 -7.93 7.99
C LEU A 358 8.53 -7.47 8.44
N GLY A 359 8.45 -6.62 9.47
CA GLY A 359 7.18 -6.02 9.87
C GLY A 359 6.55 -5.17 8.76
N ALA A 360 7.37 -4.40 8.04
CA ALA A 360 6.94 -3.64 6.87
C ALA A 360 6.46 -4.56 5.73
N ALA A 361 7.08 -5.73 5.54
CA ALA A 361 6.69 -6.69 4.51
C ALA A 361 5.34 -7.34 4.83
N VAL A 362 5.10 -7.64 6.11
CA VAL A 362 3.79 -8.07 6.61
C VAL A 362 2.74 -6.99 6.32
N ALA A 363 3.01 -5.73 6.63
CA ALA A 363 2.09 -4.62 6.33
C ALA A 363 1.79 -4.50 4.83
N TYR A 364 2.83 -4.53 3.99
CA TYR A 364 2.70 -4.51 2.54
C TYR A 364 1.81 -5.65 2.03
N GLY A 365 2.08 -6.89 2.44
CA GLY A 365 1.30 -8.04 1.98
C GLY A 365 -0.15 -8.05 2.47
N LEU A 366 -0.41 -7.61 3.71
CA LEU A 366 -1.77 -7.48 4.26
C LEU A 366 -2.61 -6.40 3.56
N LEU A 367 -1.97 -5.34 3.04
CA LEU A 367 -2.63 -4.28 2.30
C LEU A 367 -2.79 -4.65 0.82
N ARG A 368 -1.79 -5.31 0.22
CA ARG A 368 -1.84 -5.76 -1.17
C ARG A 368 -2.90 -6.82 -1.42
N ASP A 369 -3.09 -7.75 -0.47
CA ASP A 369 -4.06 -8.83 -0.58
C ASP A 369 -5.07 -8.79 0.59
N PRO A 370 -6.31 -8.33 0.37
CA PRO A 370 -7.33 -8.26 1.42
C PRO A 370 -7.79 -9.64 1.90
N ALA A 371 -7.49 -10.72 1.16
CA ALA A 371 -7.78 -12.09 1.57
C ALA A 371 -6.76 -12.64 2.58
N MET A 372 -5.63 -11.96 2.79
CA MET A 372 -4.64 -12.40 3.79
C MET A 372 -5.17 -12.19 5.21
N PRO A 373 -5.18 -13.23 6.06
CA PRO A 373 -5.56 -13.11 7.47
C PRO A 373 -4.50 -12.34 8.27
N LEU A 374 -4.92 -11.71 9.37
CA LEU A 374 -3.97 -11.07 10.28
C LEU A 374 -3.08 -12.11 11.00
N PRO A 375 -1.80 -11.80 11.25
CA PRO A 375 -0.93 -12.62 12.09
C PRO A 375 -1.51 -12.78 13.51
N LEU A 376 -1.44 -14.00 14.05
CA LEU A 376 -1.92 -14.28 15.41
C LEU A 376 -0.95 -13.74 16.46
N ALA A 377 -1.49 -13.09 17.50
CA ALA A 377 -0.73 -12.68 18.68
C ALA A 377 -0.35 -13.88 19.56
N PHE A 378 -1.28 -14.82 19.70
CA PHE A 378 -1.19 -15.99 20.57
C PHE A 378 -1.68 -17.24 19.84
N ARG A 379 -1.17 -18.41 20.21
CA ARG A 379 -1.53 -19.73 19.65
C ARG A 379 -1.92 -20.69 20.75
N GLY A 380 -2.86 -21.57 20.47
CA GLY A 380 -3.33 -22.55 21.44
C GLY A 380 -3.88 -21.89 22.72
N ASP A 381 -3.33 -22.28 23.87
CA ASP A 381 -3.71 -21.84 25.21
C ASP A 381 -2.90 -20.66 25.75
N GLU A 382 -2.05 -20.04 24.91
CA GLU A 382 -1.24 -18.88 25.27
C GLU A 382 -2.12 -17.66 25.64
N ALA A 383 -1.69 -16.94 26.68
CA ALA A 383 -2.42 -15.81 27.24
C ALA A 383 -1.51 -14.58 27.43
N PRO A 384 -2.04 -13.36 27.19
CA PRO A 384 -1.32 -12.14 27.48
C PRO A 384 -1.01 -12.01 28.97
N ASP A 385 0.06 -11.29 29.27
CA ASP A 385 0.40 -10.85 30.62
C ASP A 385 -0.74 -9.98 31.18
N PRO A 386 -1.35 -10.34 32.33
CA PRO A 386 -2.41 -9.55 32.94
C PRO A 386 -1.97 -8.14 33.36
N ASP A 387 -0.66 -7.94 33.59
CA ASP A 387 -0.10 -6.64 34.01
C ASP A 387 0.20 -5.70 32.82
N ILE A 388 0.14 -6.23 31.59
CA ILE A 388 0.25 -5.42 30.37
C ILE A 388 -1.15 -4.95 29.99
N THR A 389 -1.32 -3.64 29.77
CA THR A 389 -2.63 -3.08 29.42
C THR A 389 -3.22 -3.76 28.20
N GLN A 390 -4.47 -4.20 28.31
CA GLN A 390 -5.16 -5.00 27.30
C GLN A 390 -5.19 -4.27 25.95
N LEU A 391 -4.34 -4.70 25.03
CA LEU A 391 -4.43 -4.35 23.61
C LEU A 391 -5.47 -5.24 22.93
N ASN A 392 -5.99 -4.81 21.79
CA ASN A 392 -6.84 -5.64 20.96
C ASN A 392 -6.01 -6.73 20.24
N TRP A 393 -5.78 -7.85 20.92
CA TRP A 393 -4.96 -8.95 20.40
C TRP A 393 -5.63 -9.71 19.26
N VAL A 394 -4.90 -9.95 18.17
CA VAL A 394 -5.38 -10.86 17.10
C VAL A 394 -5.37 -12.30 17.61
N ARG A 395 -6.55 -12.86 17.88
CA ARG A 395 -6.74 -14.25 18.34
C ARG A 395 -7.25 -15.21 17.27
N GLU A 396 -7.78 -14.67 16.18
CA GLU A 396 -8.38 -15.45 15.10
C GLU A 396 -7.86 -14.96 13.75
N PRO A 397 -7.70 -15.85 12.76
CA PRO A 397 -7.21 -15.50 11.43
C PRO A 397 -8.31 -14.80 10.61
N VAL A 398 -8.57 -13.53 10.93
CA VAL A 398 -9.61 -12.74 10.25
C VAL A 398 -9.03 -12.09 8.99
N ALA A 399 -9.56 -12.47 7.82
CA ALA A 399 -9.34 -11.80 6.55
C ALA A 399 -10.39 -10.69 6.34
N ARG A 400 -9.93 -9.46 6.13
CA ARG A 400 -10.78 -8.32 5.76
C ARG A 400 -9.97 -7.30 4.99
N ALA A 401 -10.64 -6.49 4.17
CA ALA A 401 -10.01 -5.32 3.58
C ALA A 401 -9.51 -4.37 4.68
N ARG A 402 -8.34 -3.79 4.44
CA ARG A 402 -7.63 -2.90 5.37
C ARG A 402 -7.17 -1.68 4.60
N ARG A 403 -7.16 -0.54 5.28
CA ARG A 403 -6.70 0.72 4.74
C ARG A 403 -5.37 1.13 5.33
N ASN A 404 -5.17 1.02 6.64
CA ASN A 404 -3.97 1.51 7.31
C ASN A 404 -3.35 0.47 8.23
N VAL A 405 -2.05 0.19 8.06
CA VAL A 405 -1.27 -0.70 8.91
C VAL A 405 -0.09 0.06 9.50
N LEU A 406 0.01 0.06 10.82
CA LEU A 406 1.12 0.65 11.56
C LEU A 406 2.16 -0.43 11.91
N VAL A 407 3.44 -0.14 11.71
CA VAL A 407 4.55 -1.06 11.99
C VAL A 407 5.51 -0.40 12.97
N ASN A 408 5.71 -1.04 14.12
CA ASN A 408 6.63 -0.59 15.15
C ASN A 408 7.95 -1.36 15.13
N ALA A 409 9.04 -0.61 15.22
CA ALA A 409 10.38 -1.11 15.45
C ALA A 409 11.05 -0.29 16.56
N PHE A 410 11.42 -0.93 17.67
CA PHE A 410 11.99 -0.27 18.85
C PHE A 410 13.29 -0.98 19.27
N ALA A 411 14.42 -0.33 19.08
CA ALA A 411 15.71 -0.90 19.44
C ALA A 411 16.03 -0.68 20.92
N PHE A 412 16.91 -1.54 21.45
CA PHE A 412 17.55 -1.29 22.74
C PHE A 412 18.26 0.08 22.71
N GLY A 413 18.30 0.75 23.87
CA GLY A 413 18.84 2.10 23.97
C GLY A 413 17.90 3.21 23.46
N GLY A 414 16.69 2.85 23.02
CA GLY A 414 15.61 3.80 22.76
C GLY A 414 15.64 4.47 21.39
N SER A 415 16.27 3.86 20.38
CA SER A 415 16.03 4.25 18.97
C SER A 415 14.68 3.68 18.53
N ASN A 416 13.72 4.55 18.21
CA ASN A 416 12.37 4.14 17.85
C ASN A 416 12.04 4.55 16.41
N ALA A 417 11.30 3.69 15.71
CA ALA A 417 10.74 3.95 14.41
C ALA A 417 9.33 3.34 14.29
N SER A 418 8.41 4.12 13.75
CA SER A 418 7.07 3.66 13.36
C SER A 418 6.83 4.01 11.90
N LEU A 419 6.38 3.03 11.11
CA LEU A 419 6.04 3.19 9.70
C LEU A 419 4.54 2.99 9.52
N LEU A 420 3.88 3.86 8.76
CA LEU A 420 2.48 3.70 8.38
C LEU A 420 2.40 3.37 6.89
N PHE A 421 1.79 2.23 6.59
CA PHE A 421 1.45 1.84 5.24
C PHE A 421 -0.05 1.99 5.02
N SER A 422 -0.42 2.50 3.84
CA SER A 422 -1.82 2.63 3.46
C SER A 422 -2.10 1.96 2.12
N HIS A 423 -3.24 1.27 2.03
CA HIS A 423 -3.77 0.87 0.73
C HIS A 423 -4.23 2.13 -0.01
N THR A 424 -3.76 2.28 -1.23
CA THR A 424 -4.21 3.32 -2.13
C THR A 424 -5.12 2.68 -3.17
N TYR A 425 -6.37 3.13 -3.23
CA TYR A 425 -7.11 2.99 -4.47
C TYR A 425 -6.42 3.94 -5.44
N LEU A 426 -5.43 3.43 -6.16
CA LEU A 426 -5.12 4.02 -7.46
C LEU A 426 -6.35 3.71 -8.30
N THR A 427 -7.39 4.53 -8.15
CA THR A 427 -8.15 4.91 -9.31
C THR A 427 -7.08 5.47 -10.23
N ALA A 428 -6.59 4.66 -11.17
CA ALA A 428 -5.89 5.19 -12.32
C ALA A 428 -6.69 6.44 -12.71
N PRO A 429 -6.07 7.62 -12.86
CA PRO A 429 -6.77 8.78 -13.37
C PRO A 429 -7.40 8.30 -14.67
N CYS A 430 -8.68 8.01 -14.62
CA CYS A 430 -9.45 7.72 -15.80
C CYS A 430 -9.57 9.13 -16.36
N ASP A 431 -8.83 9.41 -17.44
CA ASP A 431 -9.09 10.67 -18.12
C ASP A 431 -10.53 10.55 -18.58
N ALA A 432 -11.42 11.21 -17.85
CA ALA A 432 -12.82 11.21 -18.17
C ALA A 432 -12.99 11.75 -19.60
N ARG A 433 -12.05 12.53 -20.15
CA ARG A 433 -12.06 12.95 -21.57
C ARG A 433 -11.75 11.83 -22.57
N GLY A 434 -11.09 10.76 -22.13
CA GLY A 434 -10.84 9.55 -22.92
C GLY A 434 -11.88 8.45 -22.74
N LEU A 435 -12.75 8.56 -21.72
CA LEU A 435 -13.84 7.62 -21.43
C LEU A 435 -15.24 8.20 -21.66
N LEU A 436 -15.36 9.53 -21.58
CA LEU A 436 -16.54 10.30 -21.93
C LEU A 436 -16.25 10.99 -23.26
N PRO A 437 -16.99 10.67 -24.33
CA PRO A 437 -16.63 11.01 -25.70
C PRO A 437 -16.73 12.51 -26.08
N GLN A 438 -16.87 13.47 -25.15
CA GLN A 438 -17.22 14.84 -25.53
C GLN A 438 -16.21 15.95 -25.16
N SER A 439 -15.97 16.82 -26.15
CA SER A 439 -15.41 18.18 -26.02
C SER A 439 -16.47 19.29 -26.23
N GLY A 440 -17.75 18.93 -26.39
CA GLY A 440 -18.88 19.84 -26.64
C GLY A 440 -20.15 19.50 -25.84
N PRO A 441 -21.21 20.34 -25.92
CA PRO A 441 -22.47 20.10 -25.22
C PRO A 441 -23.17 18.83 -25.73
N MET A 442 -23.49 17.91 -24.81
CA MET A 442 -24.18 16.66 -25.10
C MET A 442 -25.65 16.92 -25.45
N ARG A 443 -25.98 16.97 -26.75
CA ARG A 443 -27.35 17.03 -27.28
C ARG A 443 -27.58 15.81 -28.17
N LEU A 444 -28.53 14.96 -27.78
CA LEU A 444 -28.96 13.79 -28.55
C LEU A 444 -30.32 13.99 -29.21
N ILE A 445 -31.18 14.81 -28.61
CA ILE A 445 -32.51 15.09 -29.16
C ILE A 445 -32.42 16.13 -30.28
N ASP A 446 -33.03 15.80 -31.40
CA ASP A 446 -33.18 16.69 -32.55
C ASP A 446 -34.20 17.79 -32.22
N GLU A 447 -35.39 17.38 -31.77
CA GLU A 447 -36.52 18.28 -31.55
C GLU A 447 -37.47 17.82 -30.44
N GLY A 448 -38.13 18.79 -29.79
CA GLY A 448 -39.30 18.56 -28.94
C GLY A 448 -40.57 18.66 -29.77
N VAL A 449 -41.35 17.58 -29.81
CA VAL A 449 -42.53 17.45 -30.69
C VAL A 449 -43.78 18.03 -30.04
N SER A 450 -43.97 17.74 -28.76
CA SER A 450 -45.15 18.20 -28.03
C SER A 450 -44.86 18.35 -26.53
N TYR A 451 -45.68 19.17 -25.88
CA TYR A 451 -45.59 19.45 -24.45
C TYR A 451 -46.99 19.63 -23.87
N SER A 452 -47.18 19.16 -22.64
CA SER A 452 -48.37 19.40 -21.81
C SER A 452 -47.97 19.55 -20.34
N GLU A 453 -48.94 19.87 -19.47
CA GLU A 453 -48.70 19.88 -18.01
C GLU A 453 -48.31 18.50 -17.45
N ALA A 454 -48.64 17.44 -18.19
CA ALA A 454 -48.33 16.05 -17.83
C ALA A 454 -46.94 15.61 -18.30
N GLY A 455 -46.32 16.24 -19.31
CA GLY A 455 -45.06 15.74 -19.86
C GLY A 455 -44.62 16.37 -21.17
N ALA A 456 -43.60 15.78 -21.79
CA ALA A 456 -43.08 16.18 -23.10
C ALA A 456 -42.79 14.97 -24.00
N GLU A 457 -42.73 15.24 -25.29
CA GLU A 457 -42.37 14.29 -26.34
C GLU A 457 -41.24 14.87 -27.20
N SER A 458 -40.32 14.00 -27.63
CA SER A 458 -39.17 14.38 -28.44
C SER A 458 -38.85 13.36 -29.53
N LEU A 459 -38.13 13.81 -30.54
CA LEU A 459 -37.58 12.98 -31.61
C LEU A 459 -36.04 13.00 -31.60
N MET A 460 -35.48 11.86 -31.94
CA MET A 460 -34.05 11.68 -32.17
C MET A 460 -33.87 10.78 -33.39
N THR A 461 -32.91 11.12 -34.25
CA THR A 461 -32.43 10.28 -35.33
C THR A 461 -31.03 9.79 -34.97
N VAL A 462 -30.76 8.51 -35.21
CA VAL A 462 -29.42 7.96 -35.05
C VAL A 462 -28.57 8.41 -36.23
N GLU A 463 -27.75 9.45 -36.05
CA GLU A 463 -26.78 9.89 -37.05
C GLU A 463 -25.45 9.14 -36.88
N SER A 464 -24.66 9.10 -37.96
CA SER A 464 -23.34 8.44 -37.97
C SER A 464 -22.31 9.11 -37.05
N ASP A 465 -22.58 10.34 -36.61
CA ASP A 465 -21.76 11.12 -35.69
C ASP A 465 -22.43 11.30 -34.32
N ASN A 466 -23.51 10.56 -34.03
CA ASN A 466 -24.15 10.61 -32.73
C ASN A 466 -23.17 10.25 -31.60
N LEU A 467 -23.18 11.06 -30.54
CA LEU A 467 -22.23 10.98 -29.43
C LEU A 467 -22.19 9.61 -28.73
N LEU A 468 -23.31 8.89 -28.69
CA LEU A 468 -23.39 7.56 -28.06
C LEU A 468 -23.26 6.41 -29.05
N LEU A 469 -22.93 6.67 -30.32
CA LEU A 469 -22.70 5.60 -31.30
C LEU A 469 -21.47 4.78 -30.88
N ASP A 470 -21.62 3.46 -30.83
CA ASP A 470 -20.51 2.55 -30.61
C ASP A 470 -19.57 2.59 -31.83
N LEU A 471 -18.31 2.98 -31.61
CA LEU A 471 -17.33 3.17 -32.69
C LEU A 471 -16.88 1.85 -33.32
N ASP A 472 -16.95 0.73 -32.59
CA ASP A 472 -16.54 -0.58 -33.08
C ASP A 472 -17.65 -1.21 -33.92
N THR A 473 -18.91 -1.04 -33.50
CA THR A 473 -20.06 -1.65 -34.19
C THR A 473 -20.76 -0.71 -35.16
N GLY A 474 -20.57 0.60 -35.02
CA GLY A 474 -21.29 1.64 -35.78
C GLY A 474 -22.78 1.69 -35.44
N ARG A 475 -23.18 1.22 -34.24
CA ARG A 475 -24.58 1.08 -33.83
C ARG A 475 -24.86 1.87 -32.56
N PHE A 476 -26.09 2.34 -32.42
CA PHE A 476 -26.53 3.06 -31.23
C PHE A 476 -26.95 2.06 -30.15
N PRO A 477 -26.27 2.01 -28.99
CA PRO A 477 -26.61 1.09 -27.92
C PRO A 477 -27.96 1.45 -27.31
N ALA A 478 -28.81 0.45 -27.06
CA ALA A 478 -30.15 0.69 -26.52
C ALA A 478 -30.13 1.33 -25.12
N SER A 479 -29.05 1.13 -24.35
CA SER A 479 -28.82 1.83 -23.07
C SER A 479 -28.75 3.35 -23.23
N GLY A 480 -28.34 3.85 -24.39
CA GLY A 480 -28.31 5.28 -24.72
C GLY A 480 -29.69 5.94 -24.70
N LEU A 481 -30.78 5.16 -24.81
CA LEU A 481 -32.15 5.68 -24.68
C LEU A 481 -32.45 6.27 -23.31
N MET A 482 -31.69 5.92 -22.26
CA MET A 482 -31.79 6.58 -20.95
C MET A 482 -31.47 8.07 -21.04
N GLU A 483 -30.44 8.42 -21.80
CA GLU A 483 -30.03 9.81 -21.98
C GLU A 483 -31.04 10.58 -22.82
N VAL A 484 -31.60 9.94 -23.86
CA VAL A 484 -32.70 10.50 -24.66
C VAL A 484 -33.90 10.82 -23.75
N MET A 485 -34.31 9.88 -22.92
CA MET A 485 -35.41 10.10 -21.95
C MET A 485 -35.10 11.23 -20.96
N ALA A 486 -33.85 11.32 -20.49
CA ALA A 486 -33.42 12.39 -19.59
C ALA A 486 -33.50 13.78 -20.27
N GLN A 487 -33.07 13.87 -21.53
CA GLN A 487 -33.19 15.11 -22.30
C GLN A 487 -34.65 15.46 -22.64
N THR A 488 -35.54 14.48 -22.81
CA THR A 488 -36.99 14.71 -22.97
C THR A 488 -37.58 15.32 -21.70
N ILE A 489 -37.17 14.84 -20.51
CA ILE A 489 -37.53 15.46 -19.23
C ILE A 489 -36.93 16.88 -19.13
N GLY A 490 -35.71 17.08 -19.63
CA GLY A 490 -35.09 18.40 -19.74
C GLY A 490 -35.90 19.41 -20.54
N ILE A 491 -36.53 18.98 -21.66
CA ILE A 491 -37.46 19.81 -22.44
C ILE A 491 -38.66 20.22 -21.58
N PHE A 492 -39.29 19.28 -20.89
CA PHE A 492 -40.42 19.56 -19.99
C PHE A 492 -40.02 20.57 -18.90
N ALA A 493 -38.90 20.34 -18.22
CA ALA A 493 -38.40 21.20 -17.15
C ALA A 493 -38.06 22.61 -17.67
N GLY A 494 -37.37 22.71 -18.81
CA GLY A 494 -36.98 23.97 -19.42
C GLY A 494 -38.16 24.83 -19.87
N ILE A 495 -39.20 24.22 -20.45
CA ILE A 495 -40.43 24.92 -20.84
C ILE A 495 -41.16 25.45 -19.59
N ASN A 496 -41.28 24.63 -18.54
CA ASN A 496 -41.91 25.04 -17.28
C ASN A 496 -41.18 26.19 -16.61
N ALA A 497 -39.85 26.11 -16.50
CA ALA A 497 -39.03 27.18 -15.91
C ALA A 497 -39.23 28.51 -16.66
N ARG A 498 -39.15 28.49 -18.00
CA ARG A 498 -39.33 29.70 -18.81
C ARG A 498 -40.73 30.31 -18.67
N ARG A 499 -41.78 29.48 -18.59
CA ARG A 499 -43.16 29.96 -18.36
C ARG A 499 -43.34 30.59 -16.98
N ALA A 500 -42.61 30.11 -15.99
CA ALA A 500 -42.60 30.66 -14.63
C ALA A 500 -41.69 31.90 -14.49
N GLY A 501 -41.01 32.33 -15.55
CA GLY A 501 -40.03 33.43 -15.50
C GLY A 501 -38.73 33.05 -14.77
N LEU A 502 -38.43 31.76 -14.67
CA LEU A 502 -37.25 31.21 -14.00
C LEU A 502 -36.22 30.72 -15.03
N GLU A 503 -34.94 30.79 -14.67
CA GLU A 503 -33.86 30.14 -15.41
C GLU A 503 -33.96 28.61 -15.27
N PRO A 504 -33.86 27.83 -16.36
CA PRO A 504 -33.78 26.37 -16.29
C PRO A 504 -32.58 25.92 -15.44
N LYS A 505 -32.83 25.13 -14.40
CA LYS A 505 -31.78 24.56 -13.54
C LYS A 505 -31.36 23.16 -14.03
N ILE A 506 -30.09 22.83 -13.84
CA ILE A 506 -29.57 21.47 -14.07
C ILE A 506 -30.01 20.61 -12.87
N GLY A 507 -30.96 19.71 -13.09
CA GLY A 507 -31.36 18.69 -12.11
C GLY A 507 -30.44 17.47 -12.15
N LEU A 508 -30.44 16.67 -11.07
CA LEU A 508 -29.74 15.38 -11.05
C LEU A 508 -30.70 14.26 -11.44
N LEU A 509 -30.33 13.48 -12.46
CA LEU A 509 -30.94 12.18 -12.70
C LEU A 509 -30.38 11.21 -11.64
N LEU A 510 -31.20 10.85 -10.65
CA LEU A 510 -30.82 9.91 -9.59
C LEU A 510 -30.82 8.45 -10.07
N GLY A 511 -31.47 8.18 -11.21
CA GLY A 511 -31.49 6.88 -11.86
C GLY A 511 -32.89 6.32 -12.08
N SER A 512 -32.95 5.02 -12.38
CA SER A 512 -34.17 4.26 -12.61
C SER A 512 -34.21 3.03 -11.71
N ARG A 513 -35.38 2.70 -11.15
CA ARG A 513 -35.58 1.41 -10.45
C ARG A 513 -35.74 0.23 -11.41
N ARG A 514 -36.11 0.49 -12.67
CA ARG A 514 -36.32 -0.52 -13.71
C ARG A 514 -36.30 0.11 -15.10
N ILE A 515 -35.47 -0.44 -15.99
CA ILE A 515 -35.51 -0.16 -17.43
C ILE A 515 -35.78 -1.47 -18.17
N THR A 516 -36.60 -1.41 -19.21
CA THR A 516 -36.87 -2.55 -20.08
C THR A 516 -36.47 -2.16 -21.49
N LEU A 517 -35.40 -2.78 -22.02
CA LEU A 517 -34.92 -2.57 -23.39
C LEU A 517 -35.46 -3.69 -24.28
N ARG A 518 -35.88 -3.37 -25.51
CA ARG A 518 -36.42 -4.36 -26.47
C ARG A 518 -35.39 -4.87 -27.48
N ALA A 519 -34.24 -4.22 -27.58
CA ALA A 519 -33.08 -4.65 -28.36
C ALA A 519 -31.79 -4.30 -27.61
N SER A 520 -30.65 -4.85 -28.04
CA SER A 520 -29.32 -4.47 -27.55
C SER A 520 -28.85 -3.13 -28.14
N ASP A 521 -29.23 -2.86 -29.39
CA ASP A 521 -28.72 -1.77 -30.20
C ASP A 521 -29.64 -1.49 -31.40
N TYR A 522 -29.37 -0.37 -32.08
CA TYR A 522 -30.13 0.13 -33.23
C TYR A 522 -29.17 0.65 -34.32
N PRO A 523 -29.47 0.43 -35.61
CA PRO A 523 -28.64 0.94 -36.69
C PRO A 523 -28.77 2.47 -36.84
N VAL A 524 -27.79 3.07 -37.54
CA VAL A 524 -27.88 4.44 -38.07
C VAL A 524 -29.16 4.60 -38.90
N GLU A 525 -29.70 5.81 -38.92
CA GLU A 525 -31.00 6.21 -39.49
C GLU A 525 -32.24 5.74 -38.70
N THR A 526 -32.07 5.01 -37.59
CA THR A 526 -33.20 4.70 -36.68
C THR A 526 -33.75 5.99 -36.09
N LYS A 527 -35.07 6.16 -36.10
CA LYS A 527 -35.73 7.31 -35.45
C LYS A 527 -36.41 6.88 -34.17
N PHE A 528 -36.11 7.56 -33.07
CA PHE A 528 -36.75 7.38 -31.79
C PHE A 528 -37.76 8.47 -31.51
N LYS A 529 -38.95 8.06 -31.13
CA LYS A 529 -39.99 8.90 -30.57
C LYS A 529 -40.09 8.61 -29.08
N THR A 530 -39.77 9.60 -28.25
CA THR A 530 -39.67 9.42 -26.80
C THR A 530 -40.66 10.32 -26.07
N THR A 531 -41.43 9.74 -25.16
CA THR A 531 -42.37 10.43 -24.27
C THR A 531 -41.88 10.33 -22.83
N ALA A 532 -42.03 11.41 -22.07
CA ALA A 532 -41.75 11.45 -20.64
C ALA A 532 -42.94 12.11 -19.92
N GLU A 533 -43.70 11.30 -19.16
CA GLU A 533 -44.88 11.74 -18.44
C GLU A 533 -44.63 11.70 -16.93
N LYS A 534 -44.95 12.79 -16.25
CA LYS A 534 -44.84 12.91 -14.80
C LYS A 534 -45.77 11.91 -14.12
N SER A 535 -45.20 11.02 -13.32
CA SER A 535 -45.91 9.94 -12.63
C SER A 535 -46.01 10.16 -11.11
N PHE A 536 -45.07 10.89 -10.51
CA PHE A 536 -45.06 11.22 -9.08
C PHE A 536 -44.24 12.48 -8.79
N VAL A 537 -44.62 13.25 -7.77
CA VAL A 537 -43.87 14.39 -7.23
C VAL A 537 -43.93 14.32 -5.71
N SER A 538 -42.78 14.42 -5.03
CA SER A 538 -42.70 14.53 -3.57
C SER A 538 -42.60 15.99 -3.12
N ASP A 539 -42.98 16.23 -1.86
CA ASP A 539 -42.82 17.53 -1.19
C ASP A 539 -41.34 17.94 -1.01
N GLU A 540 -40.40 16.99 -1.17
CA GLU A 540 -38.95 17.19 -1.03
C GLU A 540 -38.24 17.49 -2.37
N GLY A 541 -38.99 17.75 -3.45
CA GLY A 541 -38.41 18.07 -4.76
C GLY A 541 -37.96 16.85 -5.57
N LEU A 542 -38.46 15.65 -5.25
CA LEU A 542 -38.24 14.44 -6.05
C LEU A 542 -39.36 14.26 -7.08
N TRP A 543 -39.00 14.16 -8.36
CA TRP A 543 -39.94 14.00 -9.47
C TRP A 543 -39.68 12.66 -10.15
N GLN A 544 -40.74 11.94 -10.49
CA GLN A 544 -40.65 10.73 -11.29
C GLN A 544 -41.37 10.90 -12.63
N PHE A 545 -40.75 10.38 -13.67
CA PHE A 545 -41.28 10.36 -15.02
C PHE A 545 -41.37 8.92 -15.52
N ALA A 546 -42.54 8.51 -15.97
CA ALA A 546 -42.72 7.33 -16.78
C ALA A 546 -42.33 7.67 -18.23
N CYS A 547 -41.26 7.05 -18.71
CA CYS A 547 -40.70 7.31 -20.02
C CYS A 547 -40.91 6.11 -20.94
N ARG A 548 -41.32 6.37 -22.18
CA ARG A 548 -41.43 5.37 -23.25
C ARG A 548 -40.73 5.87 -24.49
N SER A 549 -39.96 5.00 -25.12
CA SER A 549 -39.33 5.26 -26.41
C SER A 549 -39.78 4.22 -27.41
N GLU A 550 -40.15 4.67 -28.60
CA GLU A 550 -40.51 3.84 -29.75
C GLU A 550 -39.50 4.09 -30.88
N ALA A 551 -39.09 3.02 -31.57
CA ALA A 551 -38.15 3.07 -32.67
C ALA A 551 -38.86 2.84 -34.01
N LEU A 552 -38.49 3.63 -35.01
CA LEU A 552 -38.76 3.40 -36.42
C LEU A 552 -37.43 3.03 -37.08
N LEU A 553 -37.28 1.75 -37.46
CA LEU A 553 -36.07 1.25 -38.08
C LEU A 553 -35.94 1.74 -39.54
N PRO A 554 -34.71 1.77 -40.11
CA PRO A 554 -34.51 2.17 -41.49
C PRO A 554 -35.33 1.30 -42.46
N GLY A 555 -36.12 1.94 -43.31
CA GLY A 555 -36.99 1.25 -44.27
C GLY A 555 -38.31 0.72 -43.71
N GLU A 556 -38.58 0.87 -42.41
CA GLU A 556 -39.88 0.57 -41.82
C GLU A 556 -40.83 1.79 -41.85
N THR A 557 -42.13 1.54 -41.75
CA THR A 557 -43.18 2.58 -41.76
C THR A 557 -43.92 2.71 -40.44
N GLU A 558 -43.68 1.82 -39.48
CA GLU A 558 -44.38 1.77 -38.19
C GLU A 558 -43.39 1.80 -37.02
N TYR A 559 -43.71 2.62 -36.02
CA TYR A 559 -42.96 2.67 -34.77
C TYR A 559 -43.24 1.42 -33.93
N ARG A 560 -42.20 0.91 -33.26
CA ARG A 560 -42.28 -0.23 -32.35
C ARG A 560 -41.70 0.11 -30.98
N PRO A 561 -42.18 -0.50 -29.89
CA PRO A 561 -41.63 -0.27 -28.57
C PRO A 561 -40.13 -0.56 -28.51
N ALA A 562 -39.34 0.40 -28.02
CA ALA A 562 -37.89 0.31 -27.90
C ALA A 562 -37.42 0.23 -26.45
N ALA A 563 -37.94 1.11 -25.60
CA ALA A 563 -37.59 1.12 -24.18
C ALA A 563 -38.69 1.70 -23.28
N ASP A 564 -38.78 1.19 -22.05
CA ASP A 564 -39.61 1.77 -20.98
C ASP A 564 -38.77 1.95 -19.73
N ALA A 565 -38.89 3.10 -19.07
CA ALA A 565 -38.21 3.38 -17.81
C ALA A 565 -39.03 4.27 -16.88
N VAL A 566 -38.75 4.21 -15.58
CA VAL A 566 -39.22 5.22 -14.62
C VAL A 566 -38.01 5.97 -14.11
N LEU A 567 -37.83 7.20 -14.58
CA LEU A 567 -36.69 8.04 -14.24
C LEU A 567 -37.03 8.93 -13.05
N THR A 568 -36.14 8.98 -12.06
CA THR A 568 -36.26 9.87 -10.90
C THR A 568 -35.29 11.02 -11.05
N VAL A 569 -35.82 12.25 -10.99
CA VAL A 569 -35.08 13.50 -11.07
C VAL A 569 -35.24 14.25 -9.77
N PHE A 570 -34.14 14.81 -9.27
CA PHE A 570 -34.15 15.65 -8.08
C PHE A 570 -33.98 17.12 -8.47
N ASP A 571 -34.98 17.93 -8.14
CA ASP A 571 -34.91 19.38 -8.23
C ASP A 571 -34.27 19.91 -6.95
N ALA A 572 -32.96 20.14 -7.02
CA ALA A 572 -32.17 20.49 -5.86
C ALA A 572 -32.54 21.91 -5.36
N PRO A 573 -32.78 22.08 -4.04
CA PRO A 573 -32.99 23.41 -3.46
C PRO A 573 -31.82 24.36 -3.75
N GLU A 574 -32.10 25.66 -3.72
CA GLU A 574 -31.07 26.68 -3.87
C GLU A 574 -29.98 26.53 -2.78
N GLY A 575 -28.71 26.54 -3.19
CA GLY A 575 -27.56 26.29 -2.29
C GLY A 575 -27.19 24.82 -2.04
N TYR A 576 -27.98 23.84 -2.51
CA TYR A 576 -27.73 22.41 -2.24
C TYR A 576 -26.33 21.91 -2.65
N PHE A 577 -25.76 22.45 -3.74
CA PHE A 577 -24.43 22.04 -4.23
C PHE A 577 -23.27 22.89 -3.73
N GLU A 578 -23.50 23.93 -2.92
CA GLU A 578 -22.43 24.80 -2.43
C GLU A 578 -21.42 24.05 -1.53
N GLY A 579 -21.85 22.96 -0.89
CA GLY A 579 -20.98 22.08 -0.08
C GLY A 579 -20.29 20.95 -0.86
N PHE A 580 -20.65 20.70 -2.13
CA PHE A 580 -20.13 19.59 -2.94
C PHE A 580 -18.90 19.96 -3.80
N ARG A 581 -18.48 21.23 -3.79
CA ARG A 581 -17.18 21.64 -4.36
C ARG A 581 -16.04 21.29 -3.40
N ARG A 582 -15.72 19.99 -3.26
CA ARG A 582 -14.45 19.50 -2.69
C ARG A 582 -13.94 18.31 -3.46
#